data_AF-A0A2W6E3J8-F1
#
_entry.id   AF-A0A2W6E3J8-F1
#
_cell.length_a   1.000
_cell.length_b   1.000
_cell.length_c   1.000
_cell.angle_alpha   90.00
_cell.angle_beta   90.00
_cell.angle_gamma   90.00
#
_symmetry.space_group_name_H-M   'P 1'
#
loop_
_entity.id
_entity.type
_entity.pdbx_description
1 polymer ?
#
loop_
_entity_poly.entity_id
_entity_poly.type
_entity_poly.pdbx_seq_one_letter_code
_entity_poly.pdbx_strand_id
1 'polypeptide(L)' 'CRISRARVVDAGRIVTAGGIASGTELGFHLLRRAGYTEDLIGEVARVMEYHDAYNLYRDDLESYPSGAGTVT' A
#
# COMPACT_ATOMS: atom_id res chain seq x y z
N CYS A 1 7.82 1.36 -22.25
CA CYS A 1 6.75 0.82 -21.38
C CYS A 1 7.41 0.00 -20.28
N ARG A 2 7.14 0.27 -18.99
CA ARG A 2 7.70 -0.52 -17.87
C ARG A 2 6.58 -1.42 -17.35
N ILE A 3 6.85 -2.71 -17.24
CA ILE A 3 5.91 -3.67 -16.68
C ILE A 3 6.25 -3.84 -15.21
N SER A 4 5.32 -3.43 -14.33
CA SER A 4 5.41 -3.71 -12.89
C SER A 4 4.76 -5.06 -12.58
N ARG A 5 5.35 -5.79 -11.63
CA ARG A 5 4.79 -7.04 -11.09
C ARG A 5 4.38 -6.90 -9.62
N ALA A 6 4.41 -5.69 -9.08
CA ALA A 6 4.04 -5.43 -7.69
C ALA A 6 2.54 -5.70 -7.49
N ARG A 7 2.18 -6.14 -6.28
CA ARG A 7 0.77 -6.37 -5.90
C ARG A 7 -0.03 -5.08 -5.87
N VAL A 8 0.60 -4.00 -5.41
CA VAL A 8 0.04 -2.65 -5.35
C VAL A 8 0.97 -1.70 -6.11
N VAL A 9 0.37 -0.90 -6.99
CA VAL A 9 1.06 0.17 -7.73
C VAL A 9 0.41 1.50 -7.40
N ASP A 10 1.19 2.42 -6.83
CA ASP A 10 0.76 3.79 -6.55
C ASP A 10 1.37 4.76 -7.58
N ALA A 11 0.51 5.37 -8.39
CA ALA A 11 0.86 6.38 -9.39
C ALA A 11 0.32 7.78 -9.02
N GLY A 12 0.21 8.08 -7.72
CA GLY A 12 -0.31 9.35 -7.22
C GLY A 12 -1.84 9.30 -7.11
N ARG A 13 -2.58 9.94 -8.02
CA ARG A 13 -4.06 9.98 -7.91
C ARG A 13 -4.74 8.64 -8.16
N ILE A 14 -4.03 7.71 -8.79
CA ILE A 14 -4.53 6.38 -9.11
C ILE A 14 -3.65 5.37 -8.37
N VAL A 15 -4.29 4.50 -7.60
CA VAL A 15 -3.66 3.35 -6.94
C VAL A 15 -4.38 2.11 -7.40
N THR A 16 -3.64 1.11 -7.87
CA THR A 16 -4.20 -0.15 -8.37
C THR A 16 -3.64 -1.33 -7.61
N ALA A 17 -4.43 -2.39 -7.52
CA ALA A 17 -4.03 -3.67 -6.94
C ALA A 17 -4.46 -4.82 -7.83
N GLY A 18 -3.61 -5.85 -7.94
CA GLY A 18 -3.84 -7.00 -8.81
C GLY A 18 -4.17 -8.27 -8.02
N GLY A 19 -5.38 -8.81 -8.19
CA GLY A 19 -5.83 -10.06 -7.54
C GLY A 19 -6.61 -9.84 -6.24
N ILE A 20 -7.32 -10.89 -5.79
CA ILE A 20 -8.25 -10.79 -4.65
C ILE A 20 -7.55 -10.52 -3.31
N ALA A 21 -6.37 -11.11 -3.10
CA ALA A 21 -5.60 -10.91 -1.87
C ALA A 21 -5.09 -9.47 -1.76
N SER A 22 -4.59 -8.92 -2.88
CA SER A 22 -3.97 -7.58 -2.99
C SER A 22 -4.85 -6.40 -2.59
N GLY A 23 -6.17 -6.61 -2.45
CA GLY A 23 -7.08 -5.60 -1.93
C GLY A 23 -6.82 -5.25 -0.45
N THR A 24 -6.33 -6.21 0.32
CA THR A 24 -5.99 -5.98 1.73
C THR A 24 -4.70 -5.17 1.86
N GLU A 25 -3.68 -5.48 1.08
CA GLU A 25 -2.44 -4.71 1.01
C GLU A 25 -2.68 -3.29 0.50
N LEU A 26 -3.59 -3.12 -0.46
CA LEU A 26 -4.05 -1.80 -0.89
C LEU A 26 -4.67 -1.02 0.27
N GLY A 27 -5.52 -1.66 1.07
CA GLY A 27 -6.13 -1.05 2.26
C GLY A 27 -5.09 -0.55 3.25
N PHE A 28 -4.09 -1.37 3.59
CA PHE A 28 -2.99 -0.96 4.47
C PHE A 28 -2.13 0.15 3.87
N HIS A 29 -1.85 0.09 2.57
CA HIS A 29 -1.14 1.16 1.88
C HIS A 29 -1.88 2.50 1.93
N LEU A 30 -3.20 2.50 1.78
CA LEU A 30 -4.02 3.70 1.90
C LEU A 30 -3.99 4.28 3.32
N LEU A 31 -3.97 3.43 4.36
CA LEU A 31 -3.80 3.89 5.74
C LEU A 31 -2.44 4.55 5.95
N ARG A 32 -1.35 3.94 5.46
CA ARG A 32 0.00 4.56 5.49
C ARG A 32 0.00 5.91 4.79
N ARG A 33 -0.60 5.97 3.60
CA ARG A 33 -0.68 7.17 2.78
C ARG A 33 -1.51 8.29 3.41
N ALA A 34 -2.51 7.95 4.22
CA ALA A 34 -3.28 8.92 5.00
C ALA A 34 -2.52 9.46 6.22
N GLY A 35 -1.32 8.93 6.53
CA GLY A 35 -0.47 9.37 7.62
C GLY A 35 -0.72 8.66 8.96
N TYR A 36 -1.43 7.52 8.94
CA TYR A 36 -1.58 6.70 10.14
C TYR A 36 -0.27 6.00 10.51
N THR A 37 -0.05 5.79 11.81
CA THR A 37 1.16 5.16 12.33
C THR A 37 1.19 3.65 12.03
N GLU A 38 2.39 3.09 11.90
CA GLU A 38 2.55 1.64 11.72
C GLU A 38 1.98 0.82 12.88
N ASP A 39 1.99 1.36 14.11
CA ASP A 39 1.36 0.71 15.27
C ASP A 39 -0.14 0.53 15.07
N LEU A 40 -0.83 1.56 14.57
CA LEU A 40 -2.28 1.48 14.28
C LEU A 40 -2.55 0.46 13.17
N ILE A 41 -1.73 0.47 12.12
CA ILE A 41 -1.91 -0.45 10.97
C ILE A 41 -1.64 -1.89 11.41
N GLY A 42 -0.64 -2.12 12.26
CA GLY A 42 -0.38 -3.41 12.89
C GLY A 42 -1.53 -3.88 13.77
N GLU A 43 -2.15 -2.98 14.53
CA GLU A 43 -3.35 -3.29 15.34
C GLU A 43 -4.55 -3.65 14.46
N VAL A 44 -4.80 -2.94 13.37
CA VAL A 44 -5.85 -3.30 12.40
C VAL A 44 -5.57 -4.68 11.80
N ALA A 45 -4.33 -4.96 11.39
CA ALA A 45 -3.94 -6.27 10.87
C ALA A 45 -4.14 -7.38 11.92
N ARG A 46 -3.86 -7.11 13.20
CA ARG A 46 -4.09 -8.04 14.31
C ARG A 46 -5.59 -8.30 14.52
N VAL A 47 -6.42 -7.26 14.58
CA VAL A 47 -7.88 -7.39 14.78
C VAL A 47 -8.55 -8.12 13.62
N MET A 48 -8.05 -7.94 12.40
CA MET A 48 -8.50 -8.67 11.21
C MET A 48 -7.97 -10.12 11.16
N GLU A 49 -7.14 -10.54 12.13
CA GLU A 49 -6.39 -11.80 12.13
C GLU A 49 -5.48 -11.97 10.89
N TYR A 50 -5.12 -10.87 10.22
CA TYR A 50 -4.34 -10.83 8.97
C TYR A 50 -2.84 -10.59 9.17
N HIS A 51 -2.36 -10.65 10.41
CA HIS A 51 -0.98 -10.31 10.80
C HIS A 51 0.11 -11.05 10.01
N ASP A 52 -0.04 -12.36 9.75
CA ASP A 52 0.95 -13.15 9.01
C ASP A 52 1.09 -12.71 7.55
N ALA A 53 -0.04 -12.47 6.88
CA ALA A 53 -0.06 -12.00 5.50
C ALA A 53 0.42 -10.55 5.38
N TYR A 54 0.07 -9.69 6.35
CA TYR A 54 0.58 -8.32 6.43
C TYR A 54 2.11 -8.29 6.51
N ASN A 55 2.70 -9.12 7.38
CA ASN A 55 4.15 -9.20 7.53
C ASN A 55 4.85 -9.68 6.25
N LEU A 56 4.22 -10.58 5.49
CA LEU A 56 4.79 -11.12 4.26
C LEU A 56 4.77 -10.13 3.10
N TYR A 57 3.71 -9.32 2.98
CA TYR A 57 3.46 -8.52 1.77
C TYR A 57 3.66 -7.01 1.96
N ARG A 58 3.97 -6.54 3.16
CA ARG A 58 4.09 -5.10 3.47
C ARG A 58 5.05 -4.32 2.57
N ASP A 59 6.03 -5.00 1.99
CA ASP A 59 7.07 -4.43 1.14
C ASP A 59 6.88 -4.73 -0.36
N ASP A 60 5.83 -5.49 -0.75
CA ASP A 60 5.49 -5.81 -2.15
C ASP A 60 4.67 -4.67 -2.79
N LEU A 61 5.27 -3.48 -2.80
CA LEU A 61 4.65 -2.25 -3.24
C LEU A 61 5.58 -1.44 -4.14
N GLU A 62 5.08 -1.03 -5.30
CA GLU A 62 5.79 -0.09 -6.18
C GLU A 62 5.16 1.29 -6.07
N SER A 63 5.94 2.24 -5.56
CA SER A 63 5.55 3.65 -5.51
C SER A 63 6.27 4.44 -6.59
N TYR A 64 5.50 5.19 -7.37
CA TYR A 64 6.06 6.20 -8.25
C TYR A 64 6.09 7.51 -7.48
N PRO A 65 7.24 8.21 -7.38
CA PRO A 65 7.24 9.57 -6.86
C PRO A 65 6.32 10.38 -7.78
N SER A 66 5.18 10.80 -7.26
CA SER A 66 4.42 11.86 -7.90
C SER A 66 5.37 13.03 -7.96
N GLY A 67 5.75 13.46 -9.18
CA GLY A 67 6.62 14.60 -9.38
C GLY A 67 6.22 15.71 -8.41
N ALA A 68 7.20 16.18 -7.63
CA ALA A 68 7.03 17.26 -6.69
C ALA A 68 6.44 18.46 -7.44
N GLY A 69 5.13 18.63 -7.33
CA GLY A 69 4.48 19.91 -7.58
C GLY A 69 4.75 20.80 -6.38
N THR A 70 6.00 21.22 -6.20
CA THR A 70 6.33 22.38 -5.38
C THR A 70 5.70 23.58 -6.08
N VAL A 71 4.47 23.92 -5.69
CA VAL A 71 3.91 25.24 -5.96
C VAL A 71 4.53 26.15 -4.90
N THR A 72 5.58 26.88 -5.30
CA THR A 72 6.07 28.07 -4.60
C THR A 72 6.00 29.23 -5.58
#